data_AF-G5JAB5-F1
#
_entry.id   AF-G5JAB5-F1
#
_cell.length_a   1.000
_cell.length_b   1.000
_cell.length_c   1.000
_cell.angle_alpha   90.00
_cell.angle_beta   90.00
_cell.angle_gamma   90.00
#
_symmetry.space_group_name_H-M   'P 1'
#
loop_
_entity.id
_entity.type
_entity.pdbx_description
1 polymer ?
#
loop_
_entity_poly.entity_id
_entity_poly.type
_entity_poly.pdbx_seq_one_letter_code
_entity_poly.pdbx_strand_id
1 'polypeptide(L)' 'MELKELLNKYNLGARKFHNIVLREADLTDINLSAVDFQGADLRQSRLGKSIFCQANFKKLT' A
#
# COMPACT_ATOMS: atom_id res chain seq x y z
N MET A 1 2.71 -1.06 -10.96
CA MET A 1 1.64 -0.08 -10.66
C MET A 1 2.28 1.06 -9.93
N GLU A 2 2.05 2.29 -10.39
CA GLU A 2 2.54 3.50 -9.73
C GLU A 2 1.71 3.85 -8.49
N LEU A 3 2.29 4.58 -7.53
CA LEU A 3 1.56 5.00 -6.32
C LEU A 3 0.29 5.79 -6.65
N LYS A 4 0.34 6.71 -7.63
CA LYS A 4 -0.83 7.49 -8.06
C LYS A 4 -1.98 6.60 -8.56
N GLU A 5 -1.64 5.55 -9.30
CA GLU A 5 -2.64 4.60 -9.81
C GLU A 5 -3.27 3.78 -8.68
N LEU A 6 -2.45 3.37 -7.70
CA LEU A 6 -2.93 2.69 -6.50
C LEU A 6 -3.91 3.57 -5.72
N LEU A 7 -3.57 4.84 -5.48
CA LEU A 7 -4.42 5.76 -4.73
C LEU A 7 -5.75 6.02 -5.45
N ASN A 8 -5.72 6.17 -6.78
CA ASN A 8 -6.93 6.30 -7.56
C ASN A 8 -7.83 5.06 -7.42
N LYS A 9 -7.27 3.85 -7.54
CA LYS A 9 -8.03 2.60 -7.36
C LYS A 9 -8.56 2.45 -5.93
N TYR A 10 -7.76 2.81 -4.93
CA TYR A 10 -8.15 2.76 -3.53
C TYR A 10 -9.33 3.70 -3.23
N ASN A 11 -9.31 4.90 -3.81
CA ASN A 11 -10.41 5.88 -3.72
C ASN A 11 -11.69 5.38 -4.41
N LEU A 12 -11.57 4.51 -5.41
CA LEU A 12 -12.71 3.83 -6.06
C LEU A 12 -13.19 2.58 -5.29
N GLY A 13 -12.63 2.31 -4.11
CA GLY A 13 -13.04 1.20 -3.23
C GLY A 13 -12.20 -0.07 -3.38
N ALA A 14 -11.20 -0.10 -4.26
CA ALA A 14 -10.31 -1.24 -4.32
C ALA A 14 -9.51 -1.38 -3.01
N ARG A 15 -9.39 -2.61 -2.51
CA ARG A 15 -8.60 -2.92 -1.32
C ARG A 15 -7.54 -3.99 -1.57
N LYS A 16 -7.65 -4.79 -2.61
CA LYS A 16 -6.70 -5.87 -2.92
C LYS A 16 -5.60 -5.38 -3.86
N PHE A 17 -4.37 -5.37 -3.38
CA PHE A 17 -3.19 -4.93 -4.11
C PHE A 17 -2.02 -5.86 -3.81
N HIS A 18 -2.18 -7.12 -4.17
CA HIS A 18 -1.18 -8.15 -3.94
C HIS A 18 0.05 -7.99 -4.83
N ASN A 19 1.22 -8.37 -4.31
CA ASN A 19 2.49 -8.43 -5.05
C ASN A 19 2.89 -7.12 -5.75
N ILE A 20 2.38 -5.99 -5.27
CA ILE A 20 2.75 -4.68 -5.82
C ILE A 20 4.17 -4.30 -5.40
N VAL A 21 4.84 -3.51 -6.23
CA VAL A 21 6.15 -2.96 -5.91
C VAL A 21 5.98 -1.46 -5.71
N LEU A 22 6.28 -0.99 -4.49
CA LEU A 22 6.27 0.43 -4.12
C LEU A 22 7.61 0.82 -3.49
N ARG A 23 8.72 0.23 -3.97
CA ARG A 23 10.05 0.57 -3.47
C ARG A 23 10.28 2.07 -3.60
N GLU A 24 10.87 2.66 -2.56
CA GLU A 24 11.20 4.09 -2.51
C GLU A 24 9.99 5.05 -2.63
N ALA A 25 8.76 4.52 -2.64
CA ALA A 25 7.56 5.34 -2.73
C ALA A 25 7.37 6.20 -1.48
N ASP A 26 6.88 7.43 -1.67
CA ASP A 26 6.50 8.30 -0.56
C ASP A 26 5.01 8.09 -0.20
N LEU A 27 4.76 7.38 0.91
CA LEU A 27 3.43 7.19 1.49
C LEU A 27 3.23 8.06 2.74
N THR A 28 3.99 9.14 2.89
CA THR A 28 3.88 10.06 4.03
C THR A 28 2.47 10.66 4.09
N ASP A 29 1.87 10.68 5.28
CA ASP A 29 0.53 11.22 5.54
C ASP A 29 -0.61 10.54 4.74
N ILE A 30 -0.40 9.32 4.21
CA ILE A 30 -1.43 8.57 3.46
C ILE A 30 -2.21 7.62 4.37
N ASN A 31 -3.55 7.58 4.21
CA ASN A 31 -4.41 6.57 4.82
C ASN A 31 -4.78 5.46 3.82
N LEU A 32 -4.28 4.25 4.07
CA LEU A 32 -4.56 3.01 3.34
C LEU A 32 -5.11 1.93 4.30
N SER A 33 -6.08 2.30 5.12
CA SER A 33 -6.72 1.36 6.06
C SER A 33 -7.45 0.23 5.32
N ALA A 34 -7.44 -0.96 5.92
CA ALA A 34 -8.02 -2.20 5.40
C ALA A 34 -7.50 -2.61 4.00
N VAL A 35 -6.34 -2.08 3.58
CA VAL A 35 -5.70 -2.48 2.33
C VAL A 35 -5.07 -3.86 2.47
N ASP A 36 -5.20 -4.69 1.45
CA ASP A 36 -4.56 -5.99 1.37
C ASP A 36 -3.33 -5.90 0.46
N PHE A 37 -2.18 -5.72 1.10
CA PHE A 37 -0.84 -5.65 0.53
C PHE A 37 -0.07 -6.98 0.70
N GLN A 38 -0.76 -8.12 0.66
CA GLN A 38 -0.09 -9.42 0.68
C GLN A 38 1.00 -9.49 -0.41
N GLY A 39 2.23 -9.82 0.00
CA GLY A 39 3.38 -9.93 -0.90
C GLY A 39 3.89 -8.59 -1.46
N ALA A 40 3.40 -7.44 -1.00
CA ALA A 40 3.89 -6.14 -1.46
C ALA A 40 5.35 -5.89 -1.07
N ASP A 41 6.09 -5.22 -1.95
CA ASP A 41 7.47 -4.80 -1.72
C ASP A 41 7.53 -3.30 -1.41
N LEU A 42 7.68 -2.97 -0.12
CA LEU A 42 7.76 -1.61 0.42
C LEU A 42 9.20 -1.21 0.84
N ARG A 43 10.23 -1.88 0.30
CA ARG A 43 11.61 -1.56 0.70
C ARG A 43 11.95 -0.11 0.36
N GLN A 44 12.56 0.59 1.32
CA GLN A 44 12.94 2.00 1.21
C GLN A 44 11.77 2.99 1.03
N SER A 45 10.51 2.55 1.15
CA SER A 45 9.36 3.48 1.12
C SER A 45 9.34 4.40 2.34
N ARG A 46 8.88 5.64 2.18
CA ARG A 46 8.66 6.58 3.29
C ARG A 46 7.26 6.39 3.83
N LEU A 47 7.13 5.96 5.09
CA LEU A 47 5.84 5.63 5.73
C LEU A 47 5.45 6.59 6.87
N GLY A 48 6.08 7.77 6.94
CA GLY A 48 5.88 8.72 8.05
C GLY A 48 4.41 9.15 8.16
N LYS A 49 3.81 9.03 9.35
CA LYS A 49 2.39 9.40 9.59
C LYS A 49 1.37 8.67 8.70
N SER A 50 1.78 7.60 8.00
CA SER A 50 0.85 6.77 7.24
C SER A 50 -0.08 5.98 8.17
N ILE A 51 -1.29 5.68 7.71
CA ILE A 51 -2.29 4.92 8.46
C ILE A 51 -2.57 3.63 7.70
N PHE A 52 -2.26 2.50 8.33
CA PHE A 52 -2.47 1.15 7.81
C PHE A 52 -3.33 0.29 8.75
N CYS A 53 -4.30 0.90 9.43
CA CYS A 53 -5.19 0.18 10.33
C CYS A 53 -5.87 -0.98 9.59
N GLN A 54 -5.80 -2.19 10.15
CA GLN A 54 -6.36 -3.42 9.56
C GLN A 54 -5.76 -3.81 8.19
N ALA A 55 -4.63 -3.23 7.78
CA ALA A 55 -3.96 -3.62 6.55
C ALA A 55 -3.32 -5.02 6.68
N ASN A 56 -3.28 -5.76 5.57
CA ASN A 56 -2.60 -7.05 5.48
C ASN A 56 -1.25 -6.89 4.77
N PHE A 57 -0.17 -7.29 5.43
CA PHE A 57 1.21 -7.28 4.90
C PHE A 57 1.87 -8.66 4.91
N LYS A 58 1.07 -9.73 4.99
CA LYS A 58 1.63 -11.09 5.01
C LYS A 58 2.47 -11.34 3.76
N LYS A 59 3.52 -12.13 3.91
CA LYS A 59 4.24 -12.68 2.75
C LYS A 59 3.28 -13.55 1.95
N LEU A 60 3.53 -13.63 0.63
CA LEU A 60 2.88 -14.65 -0.19
C LEU A 60 3.39 -16.02 0.28
N THR A 61 2.47 -16.90 0.66
CA THR A 61 2.73 -18.29 1.05
C THR A 61 2.17 -19.22 0.00
#